data_AF-A0A1G2EPK2-F1
#
_entry.id   AF-A0A1G2EPK2-F1
#
_cell.length_a   1.000
_cell.length_b   1.000
_cell.length_c   1.000
_cell.angle_alpha   90.00
_cell.angle_beta   90.00
_cell.angle_gamma   90.00
#
_symmetry.space_group_name_H-M   'P 1'
#
loop_
_entity.id
_entity.type
_entity.pdbx_description
1 polymer ?
#
loop_
_entity_poly.entity_id
_entity_poly.type
_entity_poly.pdbx_seq_one_letter_code
_entity_poly.pdbx_strand_id
1 'polypeptide(L)' 'MKISVKARAGSKKESIEEKEGFYIVSVKAMPEKGLANEAILKALRRHFKSEARIISGFSSKKKIVEIY' A
#
# COMPACT_ATOMS: atom_id res chain seq x y z
N MET A 1 0.00 14.30 3.49
CA MET A 1 1.42 13.88 3.54
C MET A 1 1.73 12.84 2.48
N LYS A 2 2.95 12.81 1.91
CA LYS A 2 3.35 11.80 0.91
C LYS A 2 4.28 10.78 1.54
N ILE A 3 3.96 9.50 1.40
CA ILE A 3 4.73 8.38 1.93
C ILE A 3 5.17 7.44 0.81
N SER A 4 6.35 6.85 0.97
CA SER A 4 6.83 5.79 0.09
C SER A 4 6.34 4.43 0.59
N VAL A 5 5.69 3.66 -0.27
CA VAL A 5 5.10 2.36 0.06
C VAL A 5 5.67 1.27 -0.85
N LYS A 6 6.19 0.21 -0.26
CA LYS A 6 6.61 -1.02 -0.93
C LYS A 6 5.48 -2.05 -0.84
N ALA A 7 4.80 -2.27 -1.94
CA ALA A 7 3.74 -3.24 -2.11
C ALA A 7 4.29 -4.68 -2.23
N ARG A 8 3.79 -5.58 -1.37
CA ARG A 8 3.95 -7.04 -1.46
C ARG A 8 2.57 -7.68 -1.66
N ALA A 9 2.19 -7.88 -2.92
CA ALA A 9 0.96 -8.59 -3.28
C ALA A 9 1.14 -10.11 -3.18
N GLY A 10 0.04 -10.85 -3.01
CA GLY A 10 0.05 -12.33 -2.91
C GLY A 10 0.67 -12.87 -1.62
N SER A 11 0.75 -12.08 -0.56
CA SER A 11 1.27 -12.51 0.73
C SER A 11 0.28 -13.44 1.45
N LYS A 12 0.77 -14.40 2.25
CA LYS A 12 -0.11 -15.28 3.06
C LYS A 12 -0.89 -14.53 4.14
N LYS A 13 -0.44 -13.33 4.53
CA LYS A 13 -1.05 -12.48 5.57
C LYS A 13 -1.06 -11.02 5.14
N GLU A 14 -2.05 -10.27 5.61
CA GLU A 14 -2.09 -8.81 5.49
C GLU A 14 -1.26 -8.20 6.64
N SER A 15 -0.30 -7.34 6.32
CA SER A 15 0.58 -6.71 7.32
C SER A 15 1.13 -5.39 6.81
N ILE A 16 1.33 -4.43 7.71
CA ILE A 16 1.93 -3.13 7.43
C ILE A 16 3.13 -2.99 8.36
N GLU A 17 4.31 -2.76 7.79
CA GLU A 17 5.55 -2.54 8.52
C GLU A 17 6.10 -1.17 8.14
N GLU A 18 6.43 -0.34 9.12
CA GLU A 18 7.17 0.90 8.90
C GLU A 18 8.67 0.62 9.03
N LYS A 19 9.47 1.03 8.04
CA LYS A 19 10.93 0.93 8.05
C LYS A 19 11.56 2.21 7.54
N GLU A 20 12.39 2.85 8.35
CA GLU A 20 13.31 3.95 7.98
C GLU A 20 12.85 4.80 6.78
N GLY A 21 11.67 5.44 6.91
CA GLY A 21 11.14 6.38 5.91
C GLY A 21 10.26 5.77 4.81
N PHE A 22 9.94 4.47 4.85
CA PHE A 22 8.98 3.84 3.94
C PHE A 22 8.13 2.76 4.62
N TYR A 23 6.96 2.48 4.06
CA TYR A 23 6.05 1.45 4.55
C TYR A 23 6.10 0.22 3.65
N ILE A 24 6.19 -0.97 4.22
CA ILE A 24 6.00 -2.23 3.51
C ILE A 24 4.58 -2.70 3.77
N VAL A 25 3.78 -2.76 2.72
CA VAL A 25 2.38 -3.21 2.81
C VAL A 25 2.27 -4.56 2.11
N SER A 26 2.05 -5.59 2.91
CA SER A 26 1.77 -6.95 2.46
C SER A 26 0.26 -7.16 2.39
N VAL A 27 -0.24 -7.57 1.24
CA VAL A 27 -1.66 -7.89 1.03
C VAL A 27 -1.82 -9.28 0.45
N LYS A 28 -2.92 -9.94 0.80
CA LYS A 28 -3.28 -11.24 0.22
C LYS A 28 -3.71 -11.13 -1.24
N ALA A 29 -4.27 -9.99 -1.62
CA ALA A 29 -4.75 -9.73 -2.97
C ALA A 29 -3.61 -9.87 -3.98
N MET A 30 -3.90 -10.52 -5.11
CA MET A 30 -2.99 -10.61 -6.24
C MET A 30 -2.90 -9.25 -6.95
N PRO A 31 -1.78 -8.94 -7.64
CA PRO A 31 -1.63 -7.69 -8.39
C PRO A 31 -2.51 -7.61 -9.64
N GLU A 32 -3.29 -8.66 -9.92
CA GLU A 32 -4.17 -8.75 -11.08
C GLU A 32 -5.33 -7.74 -10.99
N LYS A 33 -5.62 -7.08 -12.11
CA LYS A 33 -6.75 -6.15 -12.28
C LYS A 33 -6.87 -5.05 -11.22
N GLY A 34 -5.77 -4.66 -10.57
CA GLY A 34 -5.78 -3.60 -9.56
C GLY A 34 -6.29 -4.00 -8.18
N LEU A 35 -6.59 -5.28 -7.94
CA LEU A 35 -7.06 -5.77 -6.63
C LEU A 35 -6.06 -5.50 -5.51
N ALA A 36 -4.76 -5.64 -5.79
CA ALA A 36 -3.73 -5.26 -4.83
C ALA A 36 -3.73 -3.77 -4.48
N ASN A 37 -4.07 -2.89 -5.43
CA ASN A 37 -4.11 -1.44 -5.18
C ASN A 37 -5.20 -1.09 -4.18
N GLU A 38 -6.40 -1.66 -4.38
CA GLU A 38 -7.52 -1.46 -3.48
C GLU A 38 -7.23 -2.02 -2.08
N ALA A 39 -6.67 -3.24 -2.00
CA ALA A 39 -6.29 -3.84 -0.73
C ALA A 39 -5.24 -2.99 0.02
N ILE A 40 -4.24 -2.47 -0.68
CA ILE A 40 -3.20 -1.59 -0.10
C ILE A 40 -3.84 -0.30 0.43
N LEU A 41 -4.70 0.34 -0.36
CA LEU A 41 -5.40 1.56 0.06
C LEU A 41 -6.28 1.30 1.28
N LYS A 42 -6.99 0.17 1.32
CA LYS A 42 -7.82 -0.23 2.46
C LYS A 42 -6.98 -0.46 3.71
N ALA A 43 -5.84 -1.13 3.58
CA ALA A 43 -4.90 -1.36 4.67
C ALA A 43 -4.33 -0.03 5.21
N LEU A 44 -3.89 0.86 4.32
CA LEU A 44 -3.36 2.17 4.69
C LEU A 44 -4.42 3.08 5.34
N ARG A 45 -5.65 3.14 4.78
CA ARG A 45 -6.75 3.89 5.38
C ARG A 45 -7.06 3.43 6.81
N ARG A 46 -7.06 2.12 7.05
CA ARG A 46 -7.28 1.56 8.39
C ARG A 46 -6.13 1.89 9.36
N HIS A 47 -4.89 1.89 8.87
CA HIS A 47 -3.72 2.17 9.69
C HIS A 47 -3.63 3.64 10.10
N PHE A 48 -3.76 4.54 9.13
CA PHE A 48 -3.66 5.98 9.37
C PHE A 48 -4.98 6.61 9.84
N LYS A 49 -6.10 5.89 9.77
CA LYS A 49 -7.45 6.42 9.99
C LYS A 49 -7.75 7.66 9.15
N SER A 50 -7.11 7.75 7.99
CA SER A 50 -7.16 8.86 7.04
C SER A 50 -7.44 8.33 5.64
N GLU A 51 -7.87 9.22 4.74
CA GLU A 51 -7.92 8.87 3.33
C GLU A 51 -6.52 8.65 2.74
N ALA A 52 -6.41 7.70 1.82
CA ALA A 52 -5.17 7.39 1.13
C ALA A 52 -5.43 7.34 -0.37
N ARG A 53 -4.47 7.83 -1.16
CA ARG A 53 -4.52 7.79 -2.62
C ARG A 53 -3.15 7.47 -3.19
N ILE A 54 -3.07 6.49 -4.09
CA ILE A 54 -1.84 6.22 -4.83
C ILE A 54 -1.68 7.35 -5.85
N ILE A 55 -0.56 8.07 -5.79
CA ILE A 55 -0.24 9.16 -6.71
C ILE A 55 0.76 8.73 -7.79
N SER A 56 1.59 7.72 -7.51
CA SER A 56 2.52 7.18 -8.50
C SER A 56 2.91 5.72 -8.21
N GLY A 57 3.37 5.01 -9.24
CA GLY A 57 3.84 3.63 -9.13
C GLY A 57 2.72 2.58 -9.17
N PHE A 58 1.60 2.84 -9.85
CA PHE A 58 0.47 1.89 -9.92
C PHE A 58 0.85 0.46 -10.35
N SER A 59 1.80 0.34 -11.29
CA SER A 59 2.34 -0.94 -11.77
C SER A 59 3.63 -1.39 -11.05
N SER A 60 4.19 -0.52 -10.20
CA SER A 60 5.47 -0.74 -9.52
C SER A 60 5.29 -1.31 -8.11
N LYS A 61 6.27 -2.10 -7.66
CA LYS A 61 6.32 -2.54 -6.25
C LYS A 61 6.59 -1.38 -5.29
N LYS A 62 7.27 -0.33 -5.75
CA LYS A 62 7.41 0.94 -5.00
C LYS A 62 6.36 1.92 -5.51
N LYS A 63 5.55 2.44 -4.60
CA LYS A 63 4.42 3.34 -4.85
C LYS A 63 4.60 4.57 -4.00
N ILE A 64 4.16 5.72 -4.50
CA ILE A 64 4.00 6.91 -3.66
C ILE A 64 2.52 7.05 -3.36
N VAL A 65 2.20 7.10 -2.06
CA VAL A 65 0.84 7.24 -1.56
C VAL A 65 0.73 8.56 -0.83
N GLU A 66 -0.31 9.30 -1.13
CA GLU A 66 -0.70 10.50 -0.40
C GLU A 66 -1.75 10.14 0.64
N ILE A 67 -1.49 10.49 1.89
CA ILE A 67 -2.43 10.38 3.00
C ILE A 67 -2.97 11.79 3.28
N TYR A 68 -4.29 11.93 3.37
CA TYR A 68 -4.97 13.19 3.67
C TYR A 68 -5.10 13.43 5.17
#